data_AF-A0A9W4XUE7-F1
#
_entry.id   AF-A0A9W4XUE7-F1
#
_cell.length_a   1.000
_cell.length_b   1.000
_cell.length_c   1.000
_cell.angle_alpha   90.00
_cell.angle_beta   90.00
_cell.angle_gamma   90.00
#
_symmetry.space_group_name_H-M   'P 1'
#
loop_
_entity.id
_entity.type
_entity.pdbx_description
1 polymer ?
#
loop_
_entity_poly.entity_id
_entity_poly.type
_entity_poly.pdbx_seq_one_letter_code
_entity_poly.pdbx_strand_id
1 'polypeptide(L)'
;MLIGLLGKANVGKSTFFSAATQTPAATGNFPFTTIKPNVGVAHARTKCACADLGISHEHPLCSGGTRLVPVKLMDVAGLVPGAHEGRGLGNQFLDDARQADALIHVVDASGSTDEQGQPVPAGTHDPAGDVRFVEDEFDAWFSGILVRDWDKISRDAERSRSGPAPGISQRLSGLGVRDAQVASALQRTGLGARPPKEWSEDDIRAFSLDLRRDAKPMVVAANKADLRAPEGLGDAIPCSAEAELVLRKAASAGLVRYEPGAPSFEETGGATPQQKKALDAMRAVLGRLPSTGVQDAIDAAVFKLLGMIVAYPVEDESKFSNRDGEVLPDARLMRPGSTARDLAGTVHADLERGFLHAVNCRTGQRMGGDQELEDGAVVRIVSAQGR
;
A
#
# COMPACT_ATOMS: atom_id res chain seq x y z
N MET A 1 3.48 7.34 -2.60
CA MET A 1 2.43 6.34 -2.34
C MET A 1 2.14 6.30 -0.84
N LEU A 2 0.87 6.19 -0.47
CA LEU A 2 0.39 6.08 0.91
C LEU A 2 -0.51 4.85 1.06
N ILE A 3 -0.25 4.02 2.07
CA ILE A 3 -1.10 2.89 2.44
C ILE A 3 -1.85 3.26 3.73
N GLY A 4 -3.16 3.10 3.76
CA GLY A 4 -3.97 3.32 4.97
C GLY A 4 -4.23 2.01 5.70
N LEU A 5 -4.04 2.00 7.03
CA LEU A 5 -4.46 0.90 7.89
C LEU A 5 -5.86 1.14 8.42
N LEU A 6 -6.77 0.19 8.17
CA LEU A 6 -8.14 0.19 8.65
C LEU A 6 -8.34 -0.96 9.64
N GLY A 7 -9.33 -0.82 10.50
CA GLY A 7 -9.73 -1.87 11.44
C GLY A 7 -10.42 -1.28 12.66
N LYS A 8 -11.16 -2.13 13.36
CA LYS A 8 -11.83 -1.78 14.61
C LYS A 8 -10.83 -1.55 15.74
N ALA A 9 -11.30 -1.08 16.90
CA ALA A 9 -10.47 -1.07 18.10
C ALA A 9 -10.05 -2.51 18.50
N ASN A 10 -8.88 -2.66 19.12
CA ASN A 10 -8.39 -3.92 19.70
C ASN A 10 -8.16 -5.12 18.74
N VAL A 11 -8.31 -4.93 17.43
CA VAL A 11 -7.93 -5.94 16.41
C VAL A 11 -6.41 -6.01 16.18
N GLY A 12 -5.63 -5.11 16.80
CA GLY A 12 -4.17 -5.04 16.70
C GLY A 12 -3.65 -4.10 15.61
N LYS A 13 -4.47 -3.17 15.11
CA LYS A 13 -4.10 -2.14 14.13
C LYS A 13 -2.88 -1.30 14.55
N SER A 14 -2.87 -0.76 15.77
CA SER A 14 -1.74 0.05 16.26
C SER A 14 -0.47 -0.78 16.48
N THR A 15 -0.62 -2.05 16.87
CA THR A 15 0.49 -3.01 16.94
C THR A 15 1.06 -3.27 15.54
N PHE A 16 0.19 -3.49 14.53
CA PHE A 16 0.60 -3.65 13.14
C PHE A 16 1.35 -2.42 12.63
N PHE A 17 0.81 -1.22 12.86
CA PHE A 17 1.47 0.04 12.49
C PHE A 17 2.86 0.15 13.12
N SER A 18 2.98 -0.12 14.43
CA SER A 18 4.26 -0.06 15.15
C SER A 18 5.25 -1.12 14.65
N ALA A 19 4.77 -2.33 14.36
CA ALA A 19 5.57 -3.41 13.83
C ALA A 19 6.08 -3.09 12.41
N ALA A 20 5.24 -2.52 11.54
CA ALA A 20 5.60 -2.17 10.17
C ALA A 20 6.61 -1.01 10.09
N THR A 21 6.49 -0.02 10.98
CA THR A 21 7.22 1.26 10.90
C THR A 21 8.53 1.32 11.70
N GLN A 22 8.88 0.28 12.44
CA GLN A 22 10.02 0.22 13.37
C GLN A 22 11.42 0.19 12.71
N THR A 23 11.61 0.78 11.55
CA THR A 23 12.95 0.94 10.96
C THR A 23 13.56 2.23 11.52
N PRO A 24 14.85 2.26 11.89
CA PRO A 24 15.51 3.50 12.33
C PRO A 24 15.19 4.61 11.34
N ALA A 25 14.74 5.74 11.89
CA ALA A 25 14.33 6.93 11.16
C ALA A 25 15.29 7.15 9.99
N ALA A 26 14.76 7.03 8.76
CA ALA A 26 15.54 7.24 7.56
C ALA A 26 16.27 8.58 7.69
N THR A 27 17.59 8.50 7.86
CA THR A 27 18.47 9.67 7.92
C THR A 27 18.71 10.08 6.47
N GLY A 28 17.64 10.57 5.84
CA GLY A 28 17.62 11.02 4.46
C GLY A 28 16.79 12.29 4.39
N ASN A 29 17.30 13.29 3.68
CA ASN A 29 16.59 14.53 3.40
C ASN A 29 15.37 14.24 2.53
N PHE A 30 14.26 13.78 3.12
CA PHE A 30 12.94 13.88 2.51
C PHE A 30 12.51 15.33 2.66
N PRO A 31 12.54 16.15 1.59
CA PRO A 31 12.14 17.54 1.71
C PRO A 31 10.62 17.56 1.88
N PHE A 32 10.15 18.27 2.91
CA PHE A 32 8.73 18.57 3.19
C PHE A 32 7.85 17.46 3.78
N THR A 33 8.14 16.98 4.98
CA THR A 33 7.08 16.33 5.79
C THR A 33 7.02 16.88 7.20
N THR A 34 6.06 17.77 7.45
CA THR A 34 5.39 17.80 8.75
C THR A 34 4.73 16.43 8.89
N ILE A 35 5.36 15.52 9.62
CA ILE A 35 4.80 14.19 9.86
C ILE A 35 3.60 14.38 10.78
N LYS A 36 2.38 14.21 10.23
CA LYS A 36 1.16 14.09 11.04
C LYS A 36 1.35 12.91 12.01
N PRO A 37 0.87 12.98 13.27
CA PRO A 37 1.17 11.99 14.31
C PRO A 37 0.76 10.54 13.98
N ASN A 38 -0.04 10.32 12.94
CA ASN A 38 -0.52 9.02 12.48
C ASN A 38 0.15 8.51 11.19
N VAL A 39 1.24 9.11 10.70
CA VAL A 39 1.94 8.65 9.48
C VAL A 39 3.35 8.18 9.82
N GLY A 40 3.71 6.98 9.37
CA GLY A 40 5.04 6.40 9.49
C GLY A 40 5.59 5.91 8.14
N VAL A 41 6.84 5.45 8.15
CA VAL A 41 7.49 4.86 6.97
C VAL A 41 7.64 3.36 7.20
N ALA A 42 7.01 2.57 6.34
CA ALA A 42 7.25 1.14 6.22
C ALA A 42 8.09 0.87 4.98
N HIS A 43 8.43 -0.40 4.73
CA HIS A 43 9.17 -0.78 3.52
C HIS A 43 8.45 -1.93 2.83
N ALA A 44 8.37 -1.89 1.51
CA ALA A 44 7.95 -3.02 0.68
C ALA A 44 9.19 -3.79 0.22
N ARG A 45 9.16 -5.11 0.31
CA ARG A 45 10.26 -5.98 -0.14
C ARG A 45 10.06 -6.33 -1.60
N THR A 46 11.12 -6.18 -2.38
CA THR A 46 11.18 -6.68 -3.75
C THR A 46 12.54 -7.31 -4.01
N LYS A 47 12.64 -8.11 -5.07
CA LYS A 47 13.93 -8.58 -5.56
C LYS A 47 14.75 -7.39 -6.03
N CYS A 48 15.95 -7.21 -5.49
CA CYS A 48 16.83 -6.14 -5.91
C CYS A 48 17.39 -6.41 -7.31
N ALA A 49 17.54 -5.37 -8.12
CA ALA A 49 18.19 -5.47 -9.42
C ALA A 49 19.64 -6.01 -9.33
N CYS A 50 20.32 -5.89 -8.18
CA CYS A 50 21.66 -6.45 -8.00
C CYS A 50 21.71 -7.98 -8.19
N ALA A 51 20.64 -8.68 -7.78
CA ALA A 51 20.54 -10.14 -7.92
C ALA A 51 20.41 -10.55 -9.39
N ASP A 52 19.70 -9.77 -10.21
CA ASP A 52 19.59 -10.02 -11.64
C ASP A 52 20.87 -9.65 -12.41
N LEU A 53 21.52 -8.57 -11.99
CA LEU A 53 22.78 -8.09 -12.56
C LEU A 53 23.98 -8.95 -12.15
N GLY A 54 23.84 -9.81 -11.14
CA GLY A 54 24.93 -10.61 -10.59
C GLY A 54 26.01 -9.77 -9.90
N ILE A 55 25.65 -8.58 -9.40
CA ILE A 55 26.58 -7.65 -8.73
C ILE A 55 26.39 -7.69 -7.22
N SER A 56 27.49 -7.60 -6.47
CA SER A 56 27.45 -7.37 -5.04
C SER A 56 27.59 -5.87 -4.77
N HIS A 57 26.77 -5.35 -3.85
CA HIS A 57 26.85 -3.96 -3.43
C HIS A 57 26.46 -3.82 -1.95
N GLU A 58 26.98 -2.78 -1.32
CA GLU A 58 26.66 -2.44 0.06
C GLU A 58 25.66 -1.28 0.03
N HIS A 59 24.39 -1.57 0.35
CA HIS A 59 23.35 -0.56 0.46
C HIS A 59 22.49 -0.83 1.70
N PRO A 60 22.23 0.16 2.58
CA PRO A 60 21.51 -0.07 3.85
C PRO A 60 20.11 -0.69 3.69
N LEU A 61 19.45 -0.41 2.56
CA LEU A 61 18.13 -0.95 2.19
C LEU A 61 18.20 -2.19 1.29
N CYS A 62 19.36 -2.81 1.11
CA CYS A 62 19.50 -4.05 0.35
C CYS A 62 20.23 -5.11 1.18
N SER A 63 19.56 -6.24 1.43
CA SER A 63 20.13 -7.39 2.14
C SER A 63 19.89 -8.66 1.33
N GLY A 64 20.95 -9.42 1.04
CA GLY A 64 20.83 -10.74 0.40
C GLY A 64 20.11 -10.73 -0.96
N GLY A 65 20.19 -9.64 -1.72
CA GLY A 65 19.47 -9.50 -3.00
C GLY A 65 18.00 -9.08 -2.86
N THR A 66 17.54 -8.73 -1.66
CA THR A 66 16.21 -8.16 -1.39
C THR A 66 16.35 -6.65 -1.14
N ARG A 67 15.61 -5.83 -1.90
CA ARG A 67 15.53 -4.37 -1.74
C ARG A 67 14.31 -4.01 -0.90
N LEU A 68 14.52 -3.14 0.08
CA LEU A 68 13.50 -2.49 0.87
C LEU A 68 13.18 -1.12 0.25
N VAL A 69 11.97 -0.94 -0.26
CA VAL A 69 11.55 0.32 -0.88
C VAL A 69 10.59 1.05 0.06
N PRO A 70 10.89 2.30 0.46
CA PRO A 70 10.11 3.01 1.47
C PRO A 70 8.70 3.33 0.97
N VAL A 71 7.72 3.08 1.84
CA VAL A 71 6.30 3.39 1.61
C VAL A 71 5.73 4.12 2.81
N LYS A 72 4.86 5.11 2.58
CA LYS A 72 4.17 5.78 3.69
C LYS A 72 3.03 4.88 4.17
N LEU A 73 2.95 4.70 5.48
CA LEU A 73 1.86 3.97 6.13
C LEU A 73 1.13 4.96 7.04
N MET A 74 -0.19 5.03 6.96
CA MET A 74 -1.02 5.88 7.80
C MET A 74 -1.93 5.03 8.65
N ASP A 75 -1.96 5.30 9.95
CA ASP A 75 -2.97 4.75 10.83
C ASP A 75 -4.26 5.55 10.68
N VAL A 76 -5.27 4.95 10.03
CA VAL A 76 -6.58 5.58 9.86
C VAL A 76 -7.39 5.33 11.13
N ALA A 77 -8.19 6.31 11.55
CA ALA A 77 -9.06 6.17 12.72
C ALA A 77 -9.95 4.92 12.60
N GLY A 78 -10.47 4.39 13.71
CA GLY A 78 -11.37 3.23 13.66
C GLY A 78 -12.72 3.62 13.07
N LEU A 79 -13.29 2.78 12.19
CA LEU A 79 -14.69 2.87 11.78
C LEU A 79 -15.60 2.47 12.94
N VAL A 80 -16.62 3.28 13.19
CA VAL A 80 -17.73 2.97 14.11
C VAL A 80 -18.98 2.76 13.25
N PRO A 81 -19.88 1.82 13.59
CA PRO A 81 -21.18 1.68 12.90
C PRO A 81 -21.92 2.99 12.69
N GLY A 82 -22.40 3.21 11.46
CA GLY A 82 -23.11 4.44 11.08
C GLY A 82 -22.19 5.65 10.78
N ALA A 83 -20.90 5.41 10.51
CA ALA A 83 -19.97 6.47 10.12
C ALA A 83 -20.38 7.17 8.81
N HIS A 84 -20.94 6.43 7.85
CA HIS A 84 -21.44 6.99 6.58
C HIS A 84 -22.66 7.91 6.74
N GLU A 85 -23.45 7.75 7.81
CA GLU A 85 -24.59 8.62 8.16
C GLU A 85 -24.16 9.94 8.83
N GLY A 86 -22.85 10.16 9.00
CA GLY A 86 -22.32 11.36 9.65
C GLY A 86 -22.32 11.30 11.18
N ARG A 87 -22.49 10.11 11.78
CA ARG A 87 -22.35 9.92 13.23
C ARG A 87 -20.86 9.82 13.61
N GLY A 88 -20.42 10.64 14.56
CA GLY A 88 -19.10 10.52 15.21
C GLY A 88 -17.90 10.99 14.36
N LEU A 89 -16.74 10.37 14.58
CA LEU A 89 -15.46 10.66 13.90
C LEU A 89 -15.40 10.22 12.42
N GLY A 90 -16.53 9.77 11.85
CA GLY A 90 -16.61 9.21 10.50
C GLY A 90 -16.02 10.12 9.41
N ASN A 91 -16.26 11.42 9.44
CA ASN A 91 -15.68 12.33 8.43
C ASN A 91 -14.14 12.39 8.46
N GLN A 92 -13.51 12.29 9.64
CA GLN A 92 -12.05 12.26 9.75
C GLN A 92 -11.47 10.94 9.23
N PHE A 93 -12.13 9.81 9.52
CA PHE A 93 -11.80 8.51 8.94
C PHE A 93 -11.76 8.58 7.40
N LEU A 94 -12.79 9.19 6.84
CA LEU A 94 -12.98 9.32 5.40
C LEU A 94 -11.96 10.26 4.75
N ASP A 95 -11.58 11.35 5.44
CA ASP A 95 -10.53 12.27 4.99
C ASP A 95 -9.12 11.65 5.00
N ASP A 96 -8.86 10.73 5.92
CA ASP A 96 -7.60 9.98 6.00
C ASP A 96 -7.58 8.82 4.99
N ALA A 97 -8.66 8.04 4.89
CA ALA A 97 -8.82 7.01 3.86
C ALA A 97 -8.77 7.60 2.43
N ARG A 98 -9.26 8.83 2.24
CA ARG A 98 -9.16 9.59 1.00
C ARG A 98 -7.71 9.73 0.49
N GLN A 99 -6.76 9.94 1.40
CA GLN A 99 -5.36 10.17 1.05
C GLN A 99 -4.63 8.88 0.64
N ALA A 100 -5.13 7.72 1.05
CA ALA A 100 -4.47 6.44 0.81
C ALA A 100 -4.65 5.96 -0.63
N ASP A 101 -3.59 5.45 -1.26
CA ASP A 101 -3.63 4.80 -2.57
C ASP A 101 -4.21 3.38 -2.48
N ALA A 102 -3.96 2.69 -1.37
CA ALA A 102 -4.48 1.36 -1.04
C ALA A 102 -4.74 1.23 0.46
N LEU A 103 -5.56 0.26 0.85
CA LEU A 103 -5.94 0.03 2.24
C LEU A 103 -5.56 -1.38 2.68
N ILE A 104 -5.01 -1.50 3.89
CA ILE A 104 -4.84 -2.77 4.58
C ILE A 104 -5.89 -2.81 5.69
N HIS A 105 -6.88 -3.69 5.57
CA HIS A 105 -7.91 -3.90 6.58
C HIS A 105 -7.44 -4.96 7.57
N VAL A 106 -7.04 -4.53 8.77
CA VAL A 106 -6.65 -5.39 9.88
C VAL A 106 -7.90 -5.91 10.59
N VAL A 107 -8.07 -7.23 10.59
CA VAL A 107 -9.21 -7.93 11.18
C VAL A 107 -8.72 -8.92 12.23
N ASP A 108 -9.47 -9.09 13.32
CA ASP A 108 -9.18 -10.13 14.31
C ASP A 108 -9.64 -11.50 13.80
N ALA A 109 -8.72 -12.28 13.26
CA ALA A 109 -8.97 -13.63 12.77
C ALA A 109 -9.41 -14.60 13.87
N SER A 110 -9.08 -14.30 15.12
CA SER A 110 -9.42 -15.17 16.25
C SER A 110 -10.87 -15.03 16.71
N GLY A 111 -11.60 -14.01 16.25
CA GLY A 111 -12.95 -13.72 16.73
C GLY A 111 -12.97 -13.38 18.23
N SER A 112 -11.88 -12.80 18.74
CA SER A 112 -11.73 -12.37 20.15
C SER A 112 -12.14 -10.92 20.38
N THR A 113 -12.75 -10.28 19.38
CA THR A 113 -13.33 -8.94 19.49
C THR A 113 -14.76 -8.95 18.96
N ASP A 114 -15.66 -8.26 19.64
CA ASP A 114 -17.04 -8.07 19.18
C ASP A 114 -17.15 -6.97 18.11
N GLU A 115 -18.39 -6.68 17.68
CA GLU A 115 -18.68 -5.67 16.66
C GLU A 115 -18.16 -4.27 16.98
N GLN A 116 -18.03 -3.94 18.27
CA GLN A 116 -17.57 -2.64 18.79
C GLN A 116 -16.06 -2.63 19.08
N GLY A 117 -15.38 -3.76 18.85
CA GLY A 117 -13.97 -3.94 19.17
C GLY A 117 -13.70 -4.20 20.65
N GLN A 118 -14.68 -4.61 21.44
CA GLN A 118 -14.44 -5.02 22.83
C GLN A 118 -13.93 -6.47 22.89
N PRO A 119 -12.99 -6.78 23.79
CA PRO A 119 -12.48 -8.14 23.94
C PRO A 119 -13.56 -9.13 24.37
N VAL A 120 -13.67 -10.25 23.65
CA VAL A 120 -14.53 -11.40 23.96
C VAL A 120 -13.71 -12.70 23.86
N PRO A 121 -14.16 -13.83 24.42
CA PRO A 121 -13.46 -15.10 24.25
C PRO A 121 -13.24 -15.43 22.77
N ALA A 122 -12.07 -15.99 22.43
CA ALA A 122 -11.75 -16.34 21.05
C ALA A 122 -12.78 -17.32 20.46
N GLY A 123 -13.17 -17.07 19.20
CA GLY A 123 -14.19 -17.82 18.48
C GLY A 123 -15.64 -17.42 18.76
N THR A 124 -15.87 -16.36 19.56
CA THR A 124 -17.22 -15.86 19.84
C THR A 124 -17.81 -15.09 18.65
N HIS A 125 -16.98 -14.33 17.94
CA HIS A 125 -17.42 -13.46 16.83
C HIS A 125 -16.96 -13.99 15.46
N ASP A 126 -17.71 -13.71 14.40
CA ASP A 126 -17.36 -14.05 13.00
C ASP A 126 -16.49 -12.95 12.37
N PRO A 127 -15.19 -13.20 12.12
CA PRO A 127 -14.31 -12.22 11.49
C PRO A 127 -14.73 -11.85 10.07
N ALA A 128 -15.42 -12.74 9.34
CA ALA A 128 -15.90 -12.45 8.00
C ALA A 128 -17.03 -11.42 8.01
N GLY A 129 -17.81 -11.37 9.11
CA GLY A 129 -18.78 -10.31 9.37
C GLY A 129 -18.12 -8.93 9.47
N ASP A 130 -16.96 -8.84 10.13
CA ASP A 130 -16.22 -7.58 10.27
C ASP A 130 -15.67 -7.07 8.94
N VAL A 131 -15.18 -7.97 8.08
CA VAL A 131 -14.76 -7.62 6.71
C VAL A 131 -15.92 -7.03 5.94
N ARG A 132 -17.04 -7.75 5.83
CA ARG A 132 -18.23 -7.32 5.09
C ARG A 132 -18.73 -5.97 5.60
N PHE A 133 -18.83 -5.81 6.92
CA PHE A 133 -19.29 -4.58 7.54
C PHE A 133 -18.45 -3.35 7.12
N VAL A 134 -17.12 -3.45 7.15
CA VAL A 134 -16.24 -2.32 6.75
C VAL A 134 -16.33 -2.05 5.25
N GLU A 135 -16.41 -3.10 4.43
CA GLU A 135 -16.59 -2.95 2.99
C GLU A 135 -17.92 -2.25 2.65
N ASP A 136 -19.02 -2.69 3.27
CA ASP A 136 -20.36 -2.15 3.08
C ASP A 136 -20.43 -0.67 3.52
N GLU A 137 -19.86 -0.32 4.67
CA GLU A 137 -19.78 1.07 5.15
C GLU A 137 -18.98 1.96 4.19
N PHE A 138 -17.87 1.45 3.66
CA PHE A 138 -17.03 2.20 2.73
C PHE A 138 -17.70 2.36 1.35
N ASP A 139 -18.41 1.33 0.89
CA ASP A 139 -19.22 1.35 -0.34
C ASP A 139 -20.40 2.31 -0.24
N ALA A 140 -21.11 2.30 0.89
CA ALA A 140 -22.20 3.23 1.19
C ALA A 140 -21.71 4.67 1.22
N TRP A 141 -20.57 4.93 1.87
CA TRP A 141 -19.98 6.27 1.87
C TRP A 141 -19.56 6.73 0.47
N PHE A 142 -18.82 5.90 -0.27
CA PHE A 142 -18.31 6.25 -1.59
C PHE A 142 -19.46 6.53 -2.57
N SER A 143 -20.49 5.69 -2.57
CA SER A 143 -21.71 5.90 -3.37
C SER A 143 -22.49 7.14 -2.94
N GLY A 144 -22.59 7.42 -1.64
CA GLY A 144 -23.25 8.61 -1.12
C GLY A 144 -22.64 9.93 -1.61
N ILE A 145 -21.35 9.96 -1.98
CA ILE A 145 -20.73 11.15 -2.60
C ILE A 145 -21.31 11.42 -3.97
N LEU A 146 -21.48 10.38 -4.81
CA LEU A 146 -22.03 10.54 -6.15
C LEU A 146 -23.53 10.75 -6.11
N VAL A 147 -24.28 10.00 -5.29
CA VAL A 147 -25.73 10.12 -5.17
C VAL A 147 -26.15 11.55 -4.82
N ARG A 148 -25.48 12.20 -3.85
CA ARG A 148 -25.80 13.59 -3.45
C ARG A 148 -25.57 14.62 -4.55
N ASP A 149 -24.60 14.41 -5.43
CA ASP A 149 -24.21 15.37 -6.46
C ASP A 149 -24.71 14.95 -7.86
N TRP A 150 -25.41 13.83 -7.98
CA TRP A 150 -25.77 13.22 -9.27
C TRP A 150 -26.64 14.13 -10.13
N ASP A 151 -27.63 14.80 -9.54
CA ASP A 151 -28.50 15.73 -10.28
C ASP A 151 -27.72 16.87 -10.94
N LYS A 152 -26.63 17.31 -10.32
CA LYS A 152 -25.75 18.33 -10.90
C LYS A 152 -24.88 17.72 -12.00
N ILE A 153 -24.23 16.58 -11.72
CA ILE A 153 -23.38 15.86 -12.68
C ILE A 153 -24.16 15.52 -13.96
N SER A 154 -25.39 15.02 -13.81
CA SER A 154 -26.28 14.65 -14.91
C SER A 154 -26.65 15.85 -15.77
N ARG A 155 -27.09 16.97 -15.18
CA ARG A 155 -27.43 18.20 -15.91
C ARG A 155 -26.23 18.81 -16.63
N ASP A 156 -25.06 18.81 -15.99
CA ASP A 156 -23.84 19.34 -16.60
C ASP A 156 -23.39 18.47 -17.78
N ALA A 157 -23.47 17.14 -17.65
CA ALA A 157 -23.16 16.18 -18.70
C ALA A 157 -24.05 16.34 -19.95
N GLU A 158 -25.35 16.60 -19.76
CA GLU A 158 -26.28 16.87 -20.86
C GLU A 158 -25.98 18.20 -21.56
N ARG A 159 -25.70 19.26 -20.79
CA ARG A 159 -25.40 20.59 -21.33
C ARG A 159 -24.11 20.61 -22.15
N SER A 160 -23.06 19.94 -21.66
CA SER A 160 -21.75 19.88 -22.32
C SER A 160 -21.66 18.82 -23.42
N ARG A 161 -22.61 17.88 -23.48
CA ARG A 161 -22.55 16.67 -24.33
C ARG A 161 -21.27 15.85 -24.14
N SER A 162 -20.66 15.91 -22.95
CA SER A 162 -19.40 15.22 -22.64
C SER A 162 -19.58 13.90 -21.88
N GLY A 163 -20.83 13.48 -21.63
CA GLY A 163 -21.14 12.34 -20.77
C GLY A 163 -20.84 12.59 -19.28
N PRO A 164 -21.09 11.60 -18.40
CA PRO A 164 -20.97 11.78 -16.95
C PRO A 164 -19.53 11.72 -16.45
N ALA A 165 -18.59 11.17 -17.24
CA ALA A 165 -17.23 10.90 -16.81
C ALA A 165 -16.48 12.14 -16.25
N PRO A 166 -16.47 13.31 -16.95
CA PRO A 166 -15.76 14.48 -16.43
C PRO A 166 -16.32 14.98 -15.10
N GLY A 167 -17.64 14.92 -14.92
CA GLY A 167 -18.30 15.33 -13.67
C GLY A 167 -17.99 14.39 -12.52
N ILE A 168 -17.99 13.08 -12.77
CA ILE A 168 -17.59 12.05 -11.79
C ILE A 168 -16.12 12.23 -11.40
N SER A 169 -15.22 12.32 -12.38
CA SER A 169 -13.80 12.54 -12.13
C SER A 169 -13.54 13.81 -11.33
N GLN A 170 -14.18 14.92 -11.70
CA GLN A 170 -14.05 16.17 -10.97
C GLN A 170 -14.50 16.01 -9.51
N ARG A 171 -15.66 15.39 -9.28
CA ARG A 171 -16.20 15.19 -7.94
C ARG A 171 -15.33 14.29 -7.07
N LEU A 172 -14.76 13.24 -7.66
CA LEU A 172 -13.98 12.23 -6.96
C LEU A 172 -12.47 12.44 -7.04
N SER A 173 -12.01 13.51 -7.69
CA SER A 173 -10.59 13.88 -7.82
C SER A 173 -9.90 13.99 -6.46
N GLY A 174 -10.60 14.49 -5.45
CA GLY A 174 -10.12 14.55 -4.06
C GLY A 174 -9.83 13.17 -3.46
N LEU A 175 -10.48 12.12 -3.95
CA LEU A 175 -10.22 10.71 -3.59
C LEU A 175 -9.10 10.07 -4.42
N GLY A 176 -8.41 10.82 -5.29
CA GLY A 176 -7.39 10.26 -6.18
C GLY A 176 -7.94 9.38 -7.30
N VAL A 177 -9.25 9.48 -7.58
CA VAL A 177 -9.88 8.83 -8.73
C VAL A 177 -9.39 9.47 -10.02
N ARG A 178 -8.96 8.64 -10.97
CA ARG A 178 -8.45 9.07 -12.28
C ARG A 178 -9.48 8.86 -13.38
N ASP A 179 -9.40 9.65 -14.45
CA ASP A 179 -10.28 9.54 -15.61
C ASP A 179 -10.29 8.13 -16.22
N ALA A 180 -9.13 7.47 -16.29
CA ALA A 180 -9.01 6.11 -16.79
C ALA A 180 -9.80 5.08 -15.94
N GLN A 181 -9.87 5.29 -14.62
CA GLN A 181 -10.63 4.42 -13.73
C GLN A 181 -12.14 4.63 -13.91
N VAL A 182 -12.57 5.88 -14.05
CA VAL A 182 -13.97 6.23 -14.35
C VAL A 182 -14.39 5.64 -15.70
N ALA A 183 -13.57 5.78 -16.74
CA ALA A 183 -13.84 5.22 -18.05
C ALA A 183 -13.92 3.68 -18.01
N SER A 184 -12.99 3.02 -17.32
CA SER A 184 -12.99 1.56 -17.15
C SER A 184 -14.24 1.06 -16.42
N ALA A 185 -14.63 1.74 -15.34
CA ALA A 185 -15.84 1.40 -14.59
C ALA A 185 -17.12 1.61 -15.41
N LEU A 186 -17.19 2.69 -16.20
CA LEU A 186 -18.31 2.94 -17.11
C LEU A 186 -18.43 1.85 -18.18
N GLN A 187 -17.29 1.36 -18.67
CA GLN A 187 -17.24 0.28 -19.65
C GLN A 187 -17.69 -1.05 -19.04
N ARG A 188 -17.17 -1.43 -17.86
CA ARG A 188 -17.51 -2.70 -17.19
C ARG A 188 -18.98 -2.78 -16.79
N THR A 189 -19.53 -1.66 -16.32
CA THR A 189 -20.95 -1.60 -15.90
C THR A 189 -21.92 -1.40 -17.07
N GLY A 190 -21.42 -1.00 -18.25
CA GLY A 190 -22.25 -0.68 -19.42
C GLY A 190 -23.08 0.60 -19.28
N LEU A 191 -22.96 1.31 -18.14
CA LEU A 191 -23.77 2.49 -17.85
C LEU A 191 -23.36 3.72 -18.67
N GLY A 192 -22.14 3.73 -19.20
CA GLY A 192 -21.67 4.81 -20.08
C GLY A 192 -22.46 4.96 -21.39
N ALA A 193 -23.17 3.92 -21.82
CA ALA A 193 -24.02 3.96 -23.01
C ALA A 193 -25.43 4.53 -22.73
N ARG A 194 -25.82 4.66 -21.46
CA ARG A 194 -27.13 5.17 -21.04
C ARG A 194 -27.05 6.67 -20.70
N PRO A 195 -28.10 7.46 -21.00
CA PRO A 195 -28.18 8.85 -20.56
C PRO A 195 -28.04 8.96 -19.03
N PRO A 196 -27.20 9.86 -18.48
CA PRO A 196 -27.00 9.99 -17.03
C PRO A 196 -28.28 10.26 -16.22
N LYS A 197 -29.26 10.94 -16.81
CA LYS A 197 -30.59 11.18 -16.18
C LYS A 197 -31.42 9.90 -15.98
N GLU A 198 -31.11 8.83 -16.69
CA GLU A 198 -31.83 7.55 -16.63
C GLU A 198 -31.17 6.56 -15.66
N TRP A 199 -30.10 6.97 -15.00
CA TRP A 199 -29.48 6.16 -13.96
C TRP A 199 -30.33 6.24 -12.70
N SER A 200 -30.77 5.09 -12.22
CA SER A 200 -31.38 4.95 -10.91
C SER A 200 -30.33 5.09 -9.80
N GLU A 201 -30.76 5.26 -8.56
CA GLU A 201 -29.84 5.26 -7.41
C GLU A 201 -29.05 3.95 -7.30
N ASP A 202 -29.66 2.81 -7.65
CA ASP A 202 -29.00 1.51 -7.68
C ASP A 202 -27.97 1.41 -8.80
N ASP A 203 -28.21 2.03 -9.96
CA ASP A 203 -27.20 2.13 -11.03
C ASP A 203 -25.98 2.93 -10.55
N ILE A 204 -26.22 4.06 -9.87
CA ILE A 204 -25.15 4.90 -9.31
C ILE A 204 -24.36 4.12 -8.26
N ARG A 205 -25.04 3.40 -7.36
CA ARG A 205 -24.39 2.53 -6.37
C ARG A 205 -23.55 1.45 -7.04
N ALA A 206 -24.12 0.71 -7.98
CA ALA A 206 -23.40 -0.34 -8.70
C ALA A 206 -22.13 0.19 -9.40
N PHE A 207 -22.24 1.35 -10.05
CA PHE A 207 -21.09 2.07 -10.62
C PHE A 207 -20.06 2.46 -9.57
N SER A 208 -20.51 3.04 -8.46
CA SER A 208 -19.65 3.46 -7.35
C SER A 208 -18.88 2.30 -6.73
N LEU A 209 -19.51 1.14 -6.55
CA LEU A 209 -18.86 -0.06 -6.02
C LEU A 209 -17.73 -0.53 -6.96
N ASP A 210 -18.01 -0.62 -8.25
CA ASP A 210 -17.03 -1.03 -9.26
C ASP A 210 -15.85 -0.04 -9.35
N LEU A 211 -16.14 1.27 -9.35
CA LEU A 211 -15.12 2.31 -9.34
C LEU A 211 -14.27 2.32 -8.07
N ARG A 212 -14.89 2.12 -6.90
CA ARG A 212 -14.19 2.11 -5.61
C ARG A 212 -13.20 0.95 -5.52
N ARG A 213 -13.54 -0.23 -6.06
CA ARG A 213 -12.62 -1.39 -6.14
C ARG A 213 -11.30 -1.05 -6.84
N ASP A 214 -11.36 -0.24 -7.90
CA ASP A 214 -10.16 0.21 -8.61
C ASP A 214 -9.48 1.40 -7.94
N ALA A 215 -10.27 2.32 -7.38
CA ALA A 215 -9.77 3.58 -6.82
C ALA A 215 -9.13 3.42 -5.44
N LYS A 216 -9.67 2.51 -4.64
CA LYS A 216 -9.28 2.22 -3.25
C LYS A 216 -9.30 0.71 -3.04
N PRO A 217 -8.38 -0.01 -3.69
CA PRO A 217 -8.31 -1.44 -3.51
C PRO A 217 -7.87 -1.76 -2.07
N MET A 218 -8.30 -2.92 -1.56
CA MET A 218 -8.11 -3.31 -0.17
C MET A 218 -7.51 -4.72 -0.07
N VAL A 219 -6.63 -4.93 0.92
CA VAL A 219 -6.16 -6.26 1.33
C VAL A 219 -6.55 -6.51 2.78
N VAL A 220 -7.00 -7.72 3.09
CA VAL A 220 -7.35 -8.10 4.46
C VAL A 220 -6.14 -8.73 5.14
N ALA A 221 -5.71 -8.13 6.25
CA ALA A 221 -4.71 -8.67 7.15
C ALA A 221 -5.42 -9.34 8.33
N ALA A 222 -5.50 -10.66 8.29
CA ALA A 222 -6.15 -11.49 9.30
C ALA A 222 -5.23 -11.65 10.52
N ASN A 223 -5.24 -10.65 11.40
CA ASN A 223 -4.35 -10.56 12.55
C ASN A 223 -4.79 -11.47 13.70
N LYS A 224 -3.86 -11.75 14.64
CA LYS A 224 -4.02 -12.75 15.71
C LYS A 224 -4.23 -14.17 15.19
N ALA A 225 -3.73 -14.45 13.98
CA ALA A 225 -3.82 -15.78 13.35
C ALA A 225 -3.03 -16.85 14.14
N ASP A 226 -2.14 -16.43 15.05
CA ASP A 226 -1.44 -17.31 15.99
C ASP A 226 -2.36 -17.96 17.04
N LEU A 227 -3.49 -17.30 17.37
CA LEU A 227 -4.49 -17.81 18.31
C LEU A 227 -5.46 -18.77 17.64
N ARG A 228 -5.89 -18.46 16.42
CA ARG A 228 -6.80 -19.28 15.61
C ARG A 228 -6.58 -18.98 14.14
N ALA A 229 -6.68 -20.02 13.30
CA ALA A 229 -6.58 -19.87 11.86
C ALA A 229 -7.70 -18.95 11.30
N PRO A 230 -7.43 -18.19 10.22
CA PRO A 230 -8.38 -17.28 9.58
C PRO A 230 -9.43 -18.03 8.75
N GLU A 231 -10.22 -18.89 9.39
CA GLU A 231 -11.28 -19.66 8.73
C GLU A 231 -12.33 -18.72 8.14
N GLY A 232 -12.70 -18.93 6.86
CA GLY A 232 -13.76 -18.16 6.20
C GLY A 232 -13.36 -16.76 5.70
N LEU A 233 -12.07 -16.38 5.81
CA LEU A 233 -11.58 -15.06 5.35
C LEU A 233 -10.99 -15.04 3.93
N GLY A 234 -11.16 -16.11 3.15
CA GLY A 234 -10.77 -16.16 1.73
C GLY A 234 -9.29 -15.87 1.49
N ASP A 235 -8.99 -14.86 0.66
CA ASP A 235 -7.63 -14.44 0.28
C ASP A 235 -6.92 -13.58 1.36
N ALA A 236 -7.44 -13.53 2.59
CA ALA A 236 -6.82 -12.78 3.67
C ALA A 236 -5.43 -13.30 4.02
N ILE A 237 -4.53 -12.39 4.34
CA ILE A 237 -3.15 -12.70 4.71
C ILE A 237 -3.13 -12.96 6.22
N PRO A 238 -2.79 -14.18 6.68
CA PRO A 238 -2.69 -14.48 8.10
C PRO A 238 -1.54 -13.69 8.70
N CYS A 239 -1.82 -12.96 9.78
CA CYS A 239 -0.88 -12.06 10.42
C CYS A 239 -0.80 -12.30 11.93
N SER A 240 0.39 -12.06 12.49
CA SER A 240 0.60 -11.87 13.91
C SER A 240 1.46 -10.62 14.12
N ALA A 241 0.77 -9.47 14.27
CA ALA A 241 1.42 -8.18 14.46
C ALA A 241 2.24 -8.11 15.76
N GLU A 242 1.78 -8.79 16.82
CA GLU A 242 2.50 -8.87 18.09
C GLU A 242 3.83 -9.62 17.90
N ALA A 243 3.81 -10.74 17.17
CA ALA A 243 5.02 -11.51 16.90
C ALA A 243 6.05 -10.72 16.09
N GLU A 244 5.60 -10.02 15.03
CA GLU A 244 6.46 -9.12 14.26
C GLU A 244 7.07 -8.04 15.14
N LEU A 245 6.26 -7.39 15.99
CA LEU A 245 6.72 -6.33 16.88
C LEU A 245 7.79 -6.83 17.87
N VAL A 246 7.58 -8.00 18.46
CA VAL A 246 8.53 -8.60 19.41
C VAL A 246 9.84 -8.96 18.71
N LEU A 247 9.78 -9.60 17.53
CA LEU A 247 10.96 -9.99 16.77
C LEU A 247 11.78 -8.78 16.30
N ARG A 248 11.11 -7.72 15.83
CA ARG A 248 11.79 -6.48 15.42
C ARG A 248 12.45 -5.77 16.60
N LYS A 249 11.78 -5.70 17.76
CA LYS A 249 12.39 -5.16 18.99
C LYS A 249 13.59 -5.99 19.42
N ALA A 250 13.48 -7.32 19.39
CA ALA A 250 14.58 -8.21 19.72
C ALA A 250 15.76 -8.04 18.75
N ALA A 251 15.51 -7.86 17.45
CA ALA A 251 16.54 -7.60 16.46
C ALA A 251 17.24 -6.25 16.69
N SER A 252 16.47 -5.19 16.98
CA SER A 252 17.02 -3.87 17.29
C SER A 252 17.84 -3.86 18.59
N ALA A 253 17.51 -4.74 19.54
CA ALA A 253 18.26 -4.95 20.78
C ALA A 253 19.46 -5.89 20.61
N GLY A 254 19.69 -6.41 19.40
CA GLY A 254 20.80 -7.32 19.10
C GLY A 254 20.64 -8.72 19.73
N LEU A 255 19.42 -9.14 20.10
CA LEU A 255 19.11 -10.45 20.69
C LEU A 255 18.87 -11.54 19.63
N VAL A 256 18.47 -11.13 18.43
CA VAL A 256 18.22 -12.03 17.29
C VAL A 256 18.70 -11.39 16.00
N ARG A 257 19.04 -12.23 15.01
CA ARG A 257 19.05 -11.85 13.59
C ARG A 257 17.70 -12.23 12.99
N TYR A 258 16.93 -11.21 12.62
CA TYR A 258 15.61 -11.35 12.03
C TYR A 258 15.43 -10.30 10.93
N GLU A 259 15.00 -10.74 9.75
CA GLU A 259 14.56 -9.86 8.67
C GLU A 259 13.02 -9.81 8.67
N PRO A 260 12.40 -8.62 8.50
CA PRO A 260 10.95 -8.50 8.48
C PRO A 260 10.28 -9.46 7.49
N GLY A 261 9.31 -10.24 7.98
CA GLY A 261 8.60 -11.26 7.21
C GLY A 261 9.43 -12.51 6.87
N ALA A 262 10.57 -12.73 7.53
CA ALA A 262 11.28 -14.00 7.41
C ALA A 262 10.51 -15.13 8.14
N PRO A 263 10.57 -16.38 7.65
CA PRO A 263 9.91 -17.52 8.29
C PRO A 263 10.60 -17.97 9.58
N SER A 264 11.78 -17.46 9.89
CA SER A 264 12.59 -17.86 11.03
C SER A 264 13.55 -16.76 11.46
N PHE A 265 14.10 -16.89 12.67
CA PHE A 265 15.14 -16.02 13.19
C PHE A 265 16.24 -16.83 13.90
N GLU A 266 17.43 -16.25 13.96
CA GLU A 266 18.59 -16.78 14.68
C GLU A 266 18.81 -16.03 15.98
N GLU A 267 19.13 -16.73 17.06
CA GLU A 267 19.53 -16.09 18.31
C GLU A 267 21.01 -15.73 18.29
N THR A 268 21.34 -14.50 18.70
CA THR A 268 22.73 -14.00 18.76
C THR A 268 23.37 -14.18 20.14
N GLY A 269 22.60 -14.65 21.13
CA GLY A 269 23.03 -14.83 22.51
C GLY A 269 22.66 -13.65 23.42
N GLY A 270 22.80 -13.83 24.74
CA GLY A 270 22.55 -12.75 25.71
C GLY A 270 21.10 -12.58 26.19
N ALA A 271 20.16 -13.41 25.72
CA ALA A 271 18.78 -13.39 26.19
C ALA A 271 18.62 -13.94 27.61
N THR A 272 17.90 -13.21 28.47
CA THR A 272 17.46 -13.66 29.81
C THR A 272 16.50 -14.85 29.70
N PRO A 273 16.29 -15.63 30.78
CA PRO A 273 15.33 -16.75 30.77
C PRO A 273 13.91 -16.35 30.33
N GLN A 274 13.46 -15.15 30.72
CA GLN A 274 12.15 -14.62 30.32
C GLN A 274 12.11 -14.26 28.83
N GLN A 275 13.18 -13.65 28.30
CA GLN A 275 13.30 -13.35 26.87
C GLN A 275 13.38 -14.63 26.03
N LYS A 276 14.12 -15.65 26.49
CA LYS A 276 14.16 -16.96 25.82
C LYS A 276 12.76 -17.58 25.72
N LYS A 277 12.00 -17.57 26.82
CA LYS A 277 10.61 -18.05 26.81
C LYS A 277 9.74 -17.28 25.79
N ALA A 278 9.94 -15.97 25.66
CA ALA A 278 9.23 -15.17 24.65
C ALA A 278 9.66 -15.55 23.22
N LEU A 279 10.95 -15.74 22.98
CA LEU A 279 11.48 -16.19 21.68
C LEU A 279 10.99 -17.59 21.32
N ASP A 280 10.92 -18.52 22.27
CA ASP A 280 10.35 -19.86 22.07
C ASP A 280 8.87 -19.78 21.66
N ALA A 281 8.10 -18.87 22.27
CA ALA A 281 6.73 -18.61 21.85
C ALA A 281 6.68 -18.06 20.41
N MET A 282 7.60 -17.18 20.01
CA MET A 282 7.66 -16.67 18.63
C MET A 282 8.02 -17.78 17.63
N ARG A 283 8.91 -18.72 17.99
CA ARG A 283 9.19 -19.90 17.17
C ARG A 283 7.94 -20.76 16.99
N ALA A 284 7.13 -20.92 18.04
CA ALA A 284 5.87 -21.64 17.93
C ALA A 284 4.86 -20.95 17.00
N VAL A 285 4.81 -19.61 17.00
CA VAL A 285 3.99 -18.83 16.06
C VAL A 285 4.46 -19.03 14.62
N LEU A 286 5.77 -18.87 14.35
CA LEU A 286 6.36 -19.09 13.02
C LEU A 286 6.34 -20.56 12.57
N GLY A 287 6.13 -21.51 13.49
CA GLY A 287 5.85 -22.90 13.15
C GLY A 287 4.43 -23.15 12.64
N ARG A 288 3.49 -22.24 12.93
CA ARG A 288 2.07 -22.31 12.51
C ARG A 288 1.77 -21.45 11.29
N LEU A 289 2.50 -20.37 11.12
CA LEU A 289 2.33 -19.40 10.05
C LEU A 289 3.56 -19.40 9.14
N PRO A 290 3.41 -19.22 7.82
CA PRO A 290 4.55 -19.17 6.90
C PRO A 290 5.50 -17.99 7.18
N SER A 291 4.97 -16.91 7.74
CA SER A 291 5.69 -15.72 8.21
C SER A 291 4.84 -15.04 9.30
N THR A 292 5.26 -13.89 9.80
CA THR A 292 4.40 -13.05 10.65
C THR A 292 3.26 -12.35 9.89
N GLY A 293 3.27 -12.36 8.56
CA GLY A 293 2.24 -11.81 7.67
C GLY A 293 2.21 -10.29 7.52
N VAL A 294 2.79 -9.53 8.46
CA VAL A 294 2.78 -8.05 8.41
C VAL A 294 3.46 -7.53 7.16
N GLN A 295 4.66 -8.04 6.88
CA GLN A 295 5.43 -7.66 5.71
C GLN A 295 4.74 -8.14 4.41
N ASP A 296 4.17 -9.35 4.41
CA ASP A 296 3.47 -9.91 3.27
C ASP A 296 2.21 -9.08 2.92
N ALA A 297 1.52 -8.53 3.92
CA ALA A 297 0.39 -7.63 3.70
C ALA A 297 0.81 -6.29 3.08
N ILE A 298 1.98 -5.76 3.45
CA ILE A 298 2.55 -4.57 2.81
C ILE A 298 2.96 -4.89 1.38
N ASP A 299 3.70 -5.97 1.17
CA ASP A 299 4.16 -6.40 -0.16
C ASP A 299 2.97 -6.66 -1.09
N ALA A 300 1.92 -7.32 -0.59
CA ALA A 300 0.68 -7.54 -1.33
C ALA A 300 -0.04 -6.22 -1.67
N ALA A 301 -0.14 -5.28 -0.73
CA ALA A 301 -0.75 -3.97 -1.00
C ALA A 301 0.01 -3.19 -2.10
N VAL A 302 1.33 -3.31 -2.16
CA VAL A 302 2.16 -2.59 -3.13
C VAL A 302 2.20 -3.29 -4.49
N PHE A 303 2.59 -4.57 -4.52
CA PHE A 303 2.92 -5.27 -5.75
C PHE A 303 1.73 -6.05 -6.32
N LYS A 304 0.92 -6.70 -5.48
CA LYS A 304 -0.24 -7.48 -5.95
C LYS A 304 -1.44 -6.59 -6.23
N LEU A 305 -1.72 -5.66 -5.32
CA LEU A 305 -2.96 -4.89 -5.32
C LEU A 305 -2.87 -3.62 -6.18
N LEU A 306 -1.78 -2.86 -6.03
CA LEU A 306 -1.53 -1.65 -6.84
C LEU A 306 -0.74 -1.93 -8.12
N GLY A 307 -0.17 -3.13 -8.27
CA GLY A 307 0.64 -3.50 -9.43
C GLY A 307 1.92 -2.66 -9.58
N MET A 308 2.40 -2.06 -8.49
CA MET A 308 3.56 -1.17 -8.57
C MET A 308 4.78 -1.92 -9.09
N ILE A 309 5.62 -1.24 -9.86
CA ILE A 309 6.90 -1.74 -10.32
C ILE A 309 8.03 -0.94 -9.68
N VAL A 310 9.22 -1.51 -9.62
CA VAL A 310 10.41 -0.85 -9.06
C VAL A 310 11.38 -0.51 -10.17
N ALA A 311 11.77 0.76 -10.26
CA ALA A 311 12.77 1.23 -11.21
C ALA A 311 13.95 1.89 -10.47
N TYR A 312 15.15 1.71 -11.01
CA TYR A 312 16.41 2.14 -10.42
C TYR A 312 17.05 3.20 -11.33
N PRO A 313 16.93 4.50 -11.01
CA PRO A 313 17.64 5.53 -11.73
C PRO A 313 19.14 5.50 -11.37
N VAL A 314 20.01 5.50 -12.38
CA VAL A 314 21.47 5.52 -12.22
C VAL A 314 22.09 6.60 -13.11
N GLU A 315 23.31 7.04 -12.80
CA GLU A 315 24.05 8.01 -13.63
C GLU A 315 25.11 7.35 -14.50
N ASP A 316 25.79 6.31 -14.01
CA ASP A 316 26.76 5.52 -14.77
C ASP A 316 26.12 4.20 -15.21
N GLU A 317 26.03 3.98 -16.52
CA GLU A 317 25.43 2.77 -17.11
C GLU A 317 26.30 1.51 -16.95
N SER A 318 27.61 1.68 -16.79
CA SER A 318 28.56 0.56 -16.65
C SER A 318 28.73 0.12 -15.21
N LYS A 319 28.69 1.08 -14.27
CA LYS A 319 28.83 0.83 -12.84
C LYS A 319 27.50 0.74 -12.10
N PHE A 320 26.40 1.10 -12.75
CA PHE A 320 25.06 1.19 -12.16
C PHE A 320 25.04 2.10 -10.91
N SER A 321 25.81 3.19 -10.94
CA SER A 321 26.03 4.05 -9.77
C SER A 321 25.62 5.52 -9.99
N ASN A 322 25.50 6.30 -8.91
CA ASN A 322 25.48 7.76 -8.97
C ASN A 322 26.91 8.35 -9.07
N ARG A 323 27.03 9.69 -9.02
CA ARG A 323 28.31 10.42 -9.00
C ARG A 323 29.20 10.06 -7.82
N ASP A 324 28.59 9.72 -6.68
CA ASP A 324 29.29 9.37 -5.45
C ASP A 324 29.79 7.92 -5.46
N GLY A 325 29.47 7.16 -6.52
CA GLY A 325 29.90 5.77 -6.69
C GLY A 325 29.00 4.76 -5.97
N GLU A 326 27.87 5.19 -5.41
CA GLU A 326 26.90 4.30 -4.77
C GLU A 326 26.14 3.50 -5.84
N VAL A 327 26.24 2.18 -5.78
CA VAL A 327 25.60 1.26 -6.73
C VAL A 327 24.13 1.07 -6.38
N LEU A 328 23.25 1.26 -7.37
CA LEU A 328 21.80 1.24 -7.23
C LEU A 328 21.33 2.12 -6.04
N PRO A 329 21.62 3.43 -6.10
CA PRO A 329 21.43 4.33 -4.96
C PRO A 329 19.94 4.43 -4.59
N ASP A 330 19.08 4.54 -5.60
CA ASP A 330 17.65 4.70 -5.42
C ASP A 330 16.86 3.54 -6.01
N ALA A 331 15.72 3.24 -5.38
CA ALA A 331 14.69 2.35 -5.89
C ALA A 331 13.35 3.11 -5.82
N ARG A 332 12.71 3.34 -6.96
CA ARG A 332 11.50 4.16 -7.10
C ARG A 332 10.31 3.25 -7.41
N LEU A 333 9.25 3.37 -6.62
CA LEU A 333 7.97 2.74 -6.92
C LEU A 333 7.23 3.53 -7.99
N MET A 334 6.97 2.87 -9.10
CA MET A 334 6.28 3.42 -10.27
C MET A 334 4.96 2.68 -10.46
N ARG A 335 3.95 3.35 -11.04
CA ARG A 335 2.68 2.68 -11.37
C ARG A 335 2.87 1.79 -12.60
N PRO A 336 2.03 0.77 -12.81
CA PRO A 336 1.99 0.04 -14.08
C PRO A 336 1.85 1.02 -15.26
N GLY A 337 2.61 0.79 -16.33
CA GLY A 337 2.62 1.65 -17.53
C GLY A 337 3.38 2.97 -17.37
N SER A 338 4.05 3.21 -16.23
CA SER A 338 4.95 4.36 -16.10
C SER A 338 6.11 4.26 -17.09
N THR A 339 6.51 5.40 -17.62
CA THR A 339 7.51 5.54 -18.67
C THR A 339 8.87 5.99 -18.13
N ALA A 340 9.91 5.92 -18.98
CA ALA A 340 11.22 6.46 -18.65
C ALA A 340 11.19 7.96 -18.32
N ARG A 341 10.28 8.73 -18.93
CA ARG A 341 10.08 10.16 -18.59
C ARG A 341 9.46 10.31 -17.20
N ASP A 342 8.47 9.49 -16.86
CA ASP A 342 7.86 9.53 -15.52
C ASP A 342 8.89 9.24 -14.42
N LEU A 343 9.79 8.29 -14.65
CA LEU A 343 10.90 8.01 -13.74
C LEU A 343 11.79 9.24 -13.53
N ALA A 344 12.10 9.97 -14.61
CA ALA A 344 12.85 11.22 -14.51
C ALA A 344 12.14 12.26 -13.63
N GLY A 345 10.81 12.37 -13.73
CA GLY A 345 10.00 13.22 -12.85
C GLY A 345 10.08 12.82 -11.37
N THR A 346 10.20 11.53 -11.07
CA THR A 346 10.37 11.08 -9.67
C THR A 346 11.74 11.41 -9.08
N VAL A 347 12.75 11.62 -9.92
CA VAL A 347 14.09 12.07 -9.50
C VAL A 347 14.10 13.58 -9.34
N HIS A 348 13.73 14.32 -10.40
CA HIS A 348 13.60 15.78 -10.35
C HIS A 348 12.76 16.32 -11.51
N ALA A 349 11.93 17.34 -11.27
CA ALA A 349 11.07 17.94 -12.30
C ALA A 349 11.84 18.52 -13.50
N ASP A 350 13.09 18.97 -13.29
CA ASP A 350 13.95 19.46 -14.39
C ASP A 350 14.45 18.34 -15.31
N LEU A 351 14.67 17.13 -14.76
CA LEU A 351 15.06 15.98 -15.57
C LEU A 351 13.91 15.52 -16.46
N GLU A 352 12.67 15.62 -15.97
CA GLU A 352 11.47 15.37 -16.77
C GLU A 352 11.29 16.39 -17.89
N ARG A 353 11.34 17.70 -17.56
CA ARG A 353 11.19 18.79 -18.55
C ARG A 353 12.30 18.78 -19.61
N GLY A 354 13.52 18.48 -19.20
CA GLY A 354 14.69 18.40 -20.07
C GLY A 354 14.92 17.02 -20.68
N PHE A 355 14.01 16.05 -20.49
CA PHE A 355 14.22 14.66 -20.89
C PHE A 355 14.48 14.53 -22.39
N LEU A 356 15.64 13.97 -22.75
CA LEU A 356 16.02 13.70 -24.14
C LEU A 356 15.79 12.23 -24.50
N HIS A 357 16.28 11.33 -23.65
CA HIS A 357 16.11 9.88 -23.76
C HIS A 357 16.57 9.22 -22.47
N ALA A 358 16.34 7.92 -22.36
CA ALA A 358 16.95 7.09 -21.33
C ALA A 358 17.75 5.94 -21.97
N VAL A 359 18.55 5.25 -21.17
CA VAL A 359 19.27 4.04 -21.56
C VAL A 359 18.90 2.94 -20.59
N ASN A 360 18.46 1.80 -21.10
CA ASN A 360 18.32 0.59 -20.30
C ASN A 360 19.73 0.04 -20.01
N CYS A 361 20.18 0.14 -18.77
CA CYS A 361 21.55 -0.24 -18.43
C CYS A 361 21.79 -1.76 -18.50
N ARG A 362 20.75 -2.59 -18.53
CA ARG A 362 20.89 -4.05 -18.73
C ARG A 362 21.21 -4.41 -20.18
N THR A 363 20.61 -3.70 -21.14
CA THR A 363 20.73 -4.02 -22.57
C THR A 363 21.61 -3.04 -23.35
N GLY A 364 21.92 -1.88 -22.76
CA GLY A 364 22.59 -0.76 -23.43
C GLY A 364 21.70 -0.05 -24.46
N GLN A 365 20.43 -0.41 -24.57
CA GLN A 365 19.53 0.14 -25.58
C GLN A 365 18.96 1.49 -25.15
N ARG A 366 18.86 2.41 -26.12
CA ARG A 366 18.22 3.70 -25.95
C ARG A 366 16.70 3.53 -25.85
N MET A 367 16.11 4.16 -24.84
CA MET A 367 14.67 4.18 -24.58
C MET A 367 14.09 5.54 -24.94
N GLY A 368 12.94 5.52 -25.62
CA GLY A 368 12.12 6.72 -25.87
C GLY A 368 11.43 7.21 -24.59
N GLY A 369 10.93 8.44 -24.60
CA GLY A 369 10.21 9.01 -23.46
C GLY A 369 8.90 8.30 -23.14
N ASP A 370 8.23 7.78 -24.18
CA ASP A 370 6.92 7.11 -24.06
C ASP A 370 7.06 5.59 -23.86
N GLN A 371 8.29 5.07 -23.74
CA GLN A 371 8.52 3.65 -23.53
C GLN A 371 8.25 3.30 -22.07
N GLU A 372 7.36 2.32 -21.86
CA GLU A 372 7.01 1.80 -20.53
C GLU A 372 8.19 1.08 -19.88
N LEU A 373 8.26 1.19 -18.55
CA LEU A 373 9.27 0.53 -17.72
C LEU A 373 8.79 -0.86 -17.30
N GLU A 374 9.72 -1.79 -17.24
CA GLU A 374 9.52 -3.10 -16.65
C GLU A 374 9.91 -3.09 -15.16
N ASP A 375 9.41 -4.05 -14.39
CA ASP A 375 9.82 -4.23 -13.00
C ASP A 375 11.31 -4.59 -12.91
N GLY A 376 12.02 -3.96 -11.97
CA GLY A 376 13.46 -4.09 -11.83
C GLY A 376 14.28 -3.32 -12.88
N ALA A 377 13.66 -2.46 -13.68
CA ALA A 377 14.36 -1.68 -14.71
C ALA A 377 15.47 -0.82 -14.10
N VAL A 378 16.69 -0.90 -14.67
CA VAL A 378 17.82 -0.06 -14.29
C VAL A 378 18.07 0.91 -15.44
N VAL A 379 17.92 2.20 -15.16
CA VAL A 379 17.75 3.22 -16.21
C VAL A 379 18.65 4.40 -15.95
N ARG A 380 19.44 4.77 -16.97
CA ARG A 380 20.17 6.04 -16.99
C ARG A 380 19.34 7.09 -17.72
N ILE A 381 19.03 8.19 -17.05
CA ILE A 381 18.27 9.30 -17.62
C ILE A 381 19.24 10.29 -18.27
N VAL A 382 18.93 10.71 -19.49
CA VAL A 382 19.69 11.75 -20.22
C VAL A 382 18.79 12.96 -20.42
N SER A 383 19.17 14.08 -19.79
CA SER A 383 18.43 15.34 -19.85
C SER A 383 19.34 16.47 -20.33
N ALA A 384 18.77 17.41 -21.10
CA ALA A 384 19.46 18.62 -21.55
C ALA A 384 19.87 19.54 -20.37
N GLN A 385 19.23 19.38 -19.21
CA GLN A 385 19.48 20.17 -18.01
C GLN A 385 20.34 19.44 -16.97
N GLY A 386 20.68 18.17 -17.21
CA GLY A 386 21.61 17.42 -16.36
C GLY A 386 23.05 17.61 -16.86
N ARG A 387 23.83 18.43 -16.16
CA ARG A 387 25.30 18.46 -16.29
C ARG A 387 25.95 17.82 -15.10
#